data_AF-A0A7D9DZA0-F1
#
_entry.id   AF-A0A7D9DZA0-F1
#
_cell.length_a   1.000
_cell.length_b   1.000
_cell.length_c   1.000
_cell.angle_alpha   90.00
_cell.angle_beta   90.00
_cell.angle_gamma   90.00
#
_symmetry.space_group_name_H-M   'P 1'
#
loop_
_entity.id
_entity.type
_entity.pdbx_description
1 polymer ?
#
loop_
_entity_poly.entity_id
_entity_poly.type
_entity_poly.pdbx_seq_one_letter_code
_entity_poly.pdbx_strand_id
1 'polypeptide(L)'
;MESKRTGNRELSFASNVDRKQAIALISYHVTCVLPESKNEMIQLLAEDVRRQVVKEIKDAKMFSVSADATPDLSRNDQLSVVCR
;
A
#
# COMPACT_ATOMS: atom_id res chain seq x y z
N MET A 1 1.15 32.16 -46.12
CA MET A 1 -0.18 31.52 -46.04
C MET A 1 0.02 30.01 -46.07
N GLU A 2 -0.57 29.35 -45.08
CA GLU A 2 -0.21 28.02 -44.54
C GLU A 2 -0.77 26.82 -45.32
N SER A 3 0.07 25.78 -45.41
CA SER A 3 -0.16 24.34 -45.17
C SER A 3 -1.44 23.64 -45.65
N LYS A 4 -1.26 22.53 -46.40
CA LYS A 4 -1.99 21.27 -46.17
C LYS A 4 -1.11 20.05 -46.48
N ARG A 5 -0.75 19.29 -45.43
CA ARG A 5 -0.35 17.86 -45.51
C ARG A 5 -1.26 17.08 -44.57
N THR A 6 -2.14 16.25 -45.13
CA THR A 6 -2.99 15.32 -44.39
C THR A 6 -2.96 13.98 -45.10
N GLY A 7 -2.53 12.95 -44.38
CA GLY A 7 -2.59 11.55 -44.84
C GLY A 7 -1.48 10.71 -44.23
N ASN A 8 -1.62 10.33 -42.96
CA ASN A 8 -0.86 9.23 -42.32
C ASN A 8 -1.32 8.96 -40.87
N ARG A 9 -2.63 8.89 -40.60
CA ARG A 9 -3.15 8.69 -39.21
C ARG A 9 -3.85 7.36 -38.95
N GLU A 10 -4.18 6.57 -39.97
CA GLU A 10 -5.01 5.37 -39.77
C GLU A 10 -4.19 4.09 -39.50
N LEU A 11 -2.96 3.97 -40.02
CA LEU A 11 -2.11 2.78 -39.80
C LEU A 11 -1.46 2.72 -38.40
N SER A 12 -1.47 3.84 -37.64
CA SER A 12 -0.88 3.91 -36.30
C SER A 12 -1.82 3.48 -35.18
N PHE A 13 -3.11 3.24 -35.45
CA PHE A 13 -4.08 3.00 -34.38
C PHE A 13 -4.14 1.52 -33.96
N ALA A 14 -4.06 0.58 -34.91
CA ALA A 14 -4.16 -0.85 -34.65
C ALA A 14 -2.99 -1.40 -33.79
N SER A 15 -1.77 -0.87 -33.97
CA SER A 15 -0.57 -1.32 -33.23
C SER A 15 -0.43 -0.74 -31.80
N ASN A 16 -1.29 0.23 -31.45
CA ASN A 16 -1.28 0.88 -30.15
C ASN A 16 -2.27 0.23 -29.16
N VAL A 17 -3.33 -0.40 -29.65
CA VAL A 17 -4.30 -1.12 -28.80
C VAL A 17 -3.64 -2.36 -28.19
N ASP A 18 -2.91 -3.13 -29.00
CA ASP A 18 -2.21 -4.35 -28.57
C ASP A 18 -1.07 -4.06 -27.58
N ARG A 19 -0.30 -2.97 -27.82
CA ARG A 19 0.71 -2.47 -26.87
C ARG A 19 0.11 -1.99 -25.55
N LYS A 20 -1.05 -1.33 -25.58
CA LYS A 20 -1.76 -0.93 -24.35
C LYS A 20 -2.29 -2.13 -23.57
N GLN A 21 -2.79 -3.16 -24.26
CA GLN A 21 -3.21 -4.42 -23.64
C GLN A 21 -2.01 -5.16 -22.99
N ALA A 22 -0.87 -5.23 -23.68
CA ALA A 22 0.34 -5.88 -23.17
C ALA A 22 0.93 -5.14 -21.95
N ILE A 23 0.98 -3.81 -21.96
CA ILE A 23 1.42 -3.00 -20.82
C ILE A 23 0.46 -3.14 -19.63
N ALA A 24 -0.86 -3.20 -19.89
CA ALA A 24 -1.84 -3.48 -18.86
C ALA A 24 -1.62 -4.86 -18.22
N LEU A 25 -1.41 -5.91 -19.02
CA LEU A 25 -1.12 -7.28 -18.55
C LEU A 25 0.16 -7.37 -17.71
N ILE A 26 1.22 -6.66 -18.09
CA ILE A 26 2.48 -6.59 -17.31
C ILE A 26 2.27 -5.81 -16.01
N SER A 27 1.43 -4.77 -16.01
CA SER A 27 1.06 -4.02 -14.80
C SER A 27 0.28 -4.87 -13.79
N TYR A 28 -0.57 -5.81 -14.27
CA TYR A 28 -1.23 -6.80 -13.40
C TYR A 28 -0.23 -7.82 -12.84
N HIS A 29 0.76 -8.24 -13.63
CA HIS A 29 1.77 -9.21 -13.17
C HIS A 29 2.69 -8.66 -12.05
N VAL A 30 2.83 -7.34 -11.95
CA VAL A 30 3.60 -6.67 -10.87
C VAL A 30 2.70 -6.20 -9.71
N THR A 31 1.39 -6.13 -9.92
CA THR A 31 0.45 -5.61 -8.92
C THR A 31 -0.49 -6.69 -8.41
N CYS A 32 -0.38 -6.96 -7.11
CA CYS A 32 -1.45 -7.45 -6.24
C CYS A 32 -1.62 -8.96 -6.12
N VAL A 33 -0.97 -9.54 -5.08
CA VAL A 33 -1.75 -10.34 -4.13
C VAL A 33 -2.99 -9.52 -3.78
N LEU A 34 -4.20 -10.05 -3.95
CA LEU A 34 -5.46 -9.31 -3.83
C LEU A 34 -5.42 -8.35 -2.62
N PRO A 35 -5.97 -7.11 -2.73
CA PRO A 35 -5.94 -6.14 -1.63
C PRO A 35 -6.42 -6.71 -0.29
N GLU A 36 -7.40 -7.62 -0.35
CA GLU A 36 -7.93 -8.38 0.78
C GLU A 36 -6.88 -9.32 1.39
N SER A 37 -6.22 -10.13 0.57
CA SER A 37 -5.14 -11.04 0.99
C SER A 37 -3.95 -10.31 1.61
N LYS A 38 -3.65 -9.08 1.16
CA LYS A 38 -2.60 -8.25 1.77
C LYS A 38 -2.98 -7.84 3.19
N ASN A 39 -4.23 -7.42 3.40
CA ASN A 39 -4.71 -7.02 4.72
C ASN A 39 -4.76 -8.21 5.68
N GLU A 40 -5.17 -9.39 5.20
CA GLU A 40 -5.11 -10.64 5.97
C GLU A 40 -3.69 -10.98 6.40
N MET A 41 -2.71 -10.88 5.49
CA MET A 41 -1.31 -11.12 5.82
C MET A 41 -0.80 -10.13 6.89
N ILE A 42 -1.13 -8.83 6.75
CA ILE A 42 -0.78 -7.82 7.75
C ILE A 42 -1.41 -8.16 9.10
N GLN A 43 -2.68 -8.56 9.12
CA GLN A 43 -3.38 -8.95 10.34
C GLN A 43 -2.71 -10.17 10.99
N LEU A 44 -2.47 -11.25 10.25
CA LEU A 44 -1.84 -12.48 10.77
C LEU A 44 -0.46 -12.18 11.39
N LEU A 45 0.37 -11.39 10.71
CA LEU A 45 1.68 -11.00 11.23
C LEU A 45 1.54 -10.10 12.46
N ALA A 46 0.61 -9.13 12.45
CA ALA A 46 0.36 -8.26 13.59
C ALA A 46 -0.16 -9.03 14.81
N GLU A 47 -0.98 -10.06 14.63
CA GLU A 47 -1.42 -10.95 15.71
C GLU A 47 -0.25 -11.70 16.32
N ASP A 48 0.65 -12.20 15.49
CA ASP A 48 1.81 -12.96 15.95
C ASP A 48 2.77 -12.10 16.76
N VAL A 49 3.16 -10.95 16.22
CA VAL A 49 4.00 -9.97 16.91
C VAL A 49 3.36 -9.51 18.22
N ARG A 50 2.06 -9.21 18.22
CA ARG A 50 1.32 -8.81 19.42
C ARG A 50 1.33 -9.91 20.49
N ARG A 51 1.14 -11.18 20.10
CA ARG A 51 1.22 -12.31 21.04
C ARG A 51 2.60 -12.43 21.66
N GLN A 52 3.66 -12.25 20.86
CA GLN A 52 5.03 -12.27 21.35
C GLN A 52 5.32 -11.12 22.32
N VAL A 53 4.97 -9.89 21.96
CA VAL A 53 5.17 -8.70 22.82
C VAL A 53 4.43 -8.86 24.16
N VAL A 54 3.18 -9.34 24.14
CA VAL A 54 2.41 -9.58 25.38
C VAL A 54 3.05 -10.65 26.25
N LYS A 55 3.61 -11.70 25.64
CA LYS A 55 4.33 -12.74 26.38
C LYS A 55 5.59 -12.17 27.04
N GLU A 56 6.40 -11.43 26.31
CA GLU A 56 7.63 -10.80 26.83
C GLU A 56 7.33 -9.85 27.99
N ILE A 57 6.28 -9.02 27.88
CA ILE A 57 5.85 -8.12 28.96
C ILE A 57 5.39 -8.89 30.20
N LYS A 58 4.65 -9.99 30.02
CA LYS A 58 4.17 -10.83 31.14
C LYS A 58 5.29 -11.55 31.87
N ASP A 59 6.32 -11.97 31.14
CA ASP A 59 7.48 -12.67 31.69
C ASP A 59 8.50 -11.69 32.32
N ALA A 60 8.43 -10.40 31.97
CA ALA A 60 9.33 -9.38 32.50
C ALA A 60 9.01 -9.02 33.97
N LYS A 61 10.07 -8.92 34.79
CA LYS A 61 9.95 -8.47 36.19
C LYS A 61 9.54 -6.99 36.29
N MET A 62 9.91 -6.19 35.30
CA MET A 62 9.61 -4.76 35.22
C MET A 62 9.54 -4.36 33.74
N PHE A 63 8.55 -3.54 33.40
CA PHE A 63 8.41 -2.92 32.10
C PHE A 63 7.91 -1.47 32.30
N SER A 64 8.02 -0.68 31.24
CA SER A 64 7.59 0.71 31.18
C SER A 64 6.59 0.91 30.05
N VAL A 65 5.67 1.85 30.24
CA VAL A 65 4.70 2.26 29.23
C VAL A 65 4.83 3.76 29.03
N SER A 66 5.06 4.18 27.79
CA SER A 66 5.07 5.59 27.39
C SER A 66 3.87 5.83 26.48
N ALA A 67 3.16 6.93 26.68
CA ALA A 67 2.02 7.32 25.86
C ALA A 67 2.19 8.78 25.43
N ASP A 68 1.99 9.05 24.14
CA ASP A 68 2.04 10.39 23.55
C ASP A 68 0.78 10.62 22.71
N ALA A 69 0.09 11.74 22.94
CA ALA A 69 -1.08 12.14 22.17
C ALA A 69 -0.75 13.43 21.42
N THR A 70 -0.76 13.34 20.09
CA THR A 70 -0.52 14.47 19.19
C THR A 70 -1.76 14.69 18.33
N PRO A 71 -2.41 15.88 18.33
CA PRO A 71 -3.56 16.14 17.47
C PRO A 71 -3.15 16.18 16.00
N ASP A 72 -3.96 15.60 15.13
CA ASP A 72 -3.77 15.67 13.68
C ASP A 72 -4.38 16.95 13.06
N LEU A 73 -4.28 17.09 11.73
CA LEU A 73 -4.87 18.22 11.00
C LEU A 73 -6.41 18.30 11.11
N SER A 74 -7.06 17.18 11.44
CA SER A 74 -8.50 17.12 11.68
C SER A 74 -8.90 17.49 13.12
N ARG A 75 -7.92 17.84 13.96
CA ARG A 75 -8.05 18.08 15.41
C ARG A 75 -8.52 16.84 16.17
N ASN A 76 -8.21 15.66 15.65
CA ASN A 76 -8.39 14.40 16.34
C ASN A 76 -7.08 13.99 17.00
N ASP A 77 -7.14 13.57 18.27
CA ASP A 77 -5.95 13.15 18.99
C ASP A 77 -5.47 11.79 18.47
N GLN A 78 -4.24 11.75 17.96
CA GLN A 78 -3.55 10.52 17.60
C GLN A 78 -2.73 10.05 18.79
N LEU A 79 -3.25 9.04 19.50
CA LEU A 79 -2.55 8.42 20.63
C LEU A 79 -1.59 7.34 20.14
N SER A 80 -0.34 7.42 20.58
CA SER A 80 0.68 6.38 20.44
C SER A 80 1.04 5.81 21.81
N VAL A 81 1.24 4.50 21.87
CA VAL A 81 1.62 3.79 23.10
C VAL A 81 2.80 2.87 22.78
N VAL A 82 3.83 2.93 23.62
CA VAL A 82 5.04 2.10 23.51
C VAL A 82 5.28 1.38 24.82
N CYS A 83 5.49 0.07 24.73
CA CYS A 83 5.89 -0.79 25.85
C CYS A 83 7.38 -1.16 25.69
N ARG A 84 8.16 -1.06 26.78
CA ARG A 84 9.59 -1.42 26.82
C ARG A 84 9.97 -2.09 28.13
#